data_AF-A0A6A1TGW3-F1
#
_entry.id   AF-A0A6A1TGW3-F1
#
_cell.length_a   1.000
_cell.length_b   1.000
_cell.length_c   1.000
_cell.angle_alpha   90.00
_cell.angle_beta   90.00
_cell.angle_gamma   90.00
#
_symmetry.space_group_name_H-M   'P 1'
#
loop_
_entity.id
_entity.type
_entity.pdbx_description
1 polymer ?
#
loop_
_entity_poly.entity_id
_entity_poly.type
_entity_poly.pdbx_seq_one_letter_code
_entity_poly.pdbx_strand_id
1 'polypeptide(L)'
;MNKSPRDQTAPAQADEFAGREQLRASSAEFRKEVIEITDGVFAAVGYSASNVILIQGDMASIIVDTSANPVDARAVMDAFGGRLVRPVRAIIYTHNHPDHSGGATVFSGNDSPEVYSHQTLVESGPEFGRGQRAGGDAFGTTLPDELFINAGTQIEYGRVTPHTREGYLPPTRTFSGESQTIDVAGVQLRLVHMPGESPENTAVWMAEKGVLIPGDDFLKSYPNLSPIRGLKLRPPETWIASLEKMLSLDATYMVQGHMRPILGRDEVRKALTDYRDGIKTILDQTLAGIKQGKTPDELVQEVRLSDELANSPYLQEYYGSVAWAVRGIYADYVGWFDGNATNLYPLPPIERARKMIDLAGGPAKALDRANQAVEAKEYQWAAELADFVLVLAPENVAAKEIKARALTELGERQINATARNYYLTSAEYLSKSSD
;
A
#
# COMPACT_ATOMS: atom_id res chain seq x y z
N MET A 1 -43.68 15.77 39.68
CA MET A 1 -43.47 14.31 39.44
C MET A 1 -42.76 14.17 38.11
N ASN A 2 -41.43 14.14 38.15
CA ASN A 2 -40.58 14.09 36.96
C ASN A 2 -40.45 12.65 36.44
N LYS A 3 -40.63 12.51 35.13
CA LYS A 3 -40.43 11.28 34.37
C LYS A 3 -38.93 10.94 34.33
N SER A 4 -38.60 9.69 34.62
CA SER A 4 -37.27 9.09 34.44
C SER A 4 -36.98 8.89 32.94
N PRO A 5 -35.78 9.23 32.43
CA PRO A 5 -35.34 8.83 31.11
C PRO A 5 -34.53 7.54 31.14
N ARG A 6 -35.17 6.48 30.61
CA ARG A 6 -34.69 5.44 29.70
C ARG A 6 -33.23 4.97 29.79
N ASP A 7 -33.14 3.65 29.99
CA ASP A 7 -32.11 2.74 29.49
C ASP A 7 -31.45 3.24 28.20
N GLN A 8 -30.17 3.57 28.30
CA GLN A 8 -29.26 3.54 27.17
C GLN A 8 -28.75 2.12 27.08
N THR A 9 -29.27 1.35 26.13
CA THR A 9 -28.63 0.12 25.67
C THR A 9 -27.18 0.44 25.31
N ALA A 10 -26.23 -0.24 25.96
CA ALA A 10 -24.82 -0.18 25.59
C ALA A 10 -24.68 -0.43 24.08
N PRO A 11 -23.83 0.33 23.37
CA PRO A 11 -23.58 0.03 21.97
C PRO A 11 -23.10 -1.41 21.86
N ALA A 12 -23.66 -2.15 20.89
CA ALA A 12 -23.21 -3.50 20.58
C ALA A 12 -21.68 -3.49 20.51
N GLN A 13 -21.04 -4.35 21.30
CA GLN A 13 -19.59 -4.47 21.31
C GLN A 13 -19.17 -4.80 19.88
N ALA A 14 -18.61 -3.81 19.16
CA ALA A 14 -18.09 -4.03 17.83
C ALA A 14 -17.10 -5.19 17.92
N ASP A 15 -17.19 -6.15 16.99
CA ASP A 15 -16.27 -7.28 16.96
C ASP A 15 -14.84 -6.74 16.90
N GLU A 16 -14.07 -6.92 17.99
CA GLU A 16 -12.74 -6.36 18.15
C GLU A 16 -11.78 -6.81 17.04
N PHE A 17 -12.08 -7.92 16.36
CA PHE A 17 -11.26 -8.50 15.29
C PHE A 17 -11.84 -8.32 13.89
N ALA A 18 -12.93 -7.53 13.73
CA ALA A 18 -13.59 -7.34 12.44
C ALA A 18 -12.63 -6.90 11.33
N GLY A 19 -11.68 -6.00 11.63
CA GLY A 19 -10.68 -5.52 10.67
C GLY A 19 -9.78 -6.65 10.15
N ARG A 20 -9.33 -7.56 11.02
CA ARG A 20 -8.51 -8.72 10.63
C ARG A 20 -9.29 -9.68 9.75
N GLU A 21 -10.55 -9.95 10.07
CA GLU A 21 -11.37 -10.85 9.27
C GLU A 21 -11.74 -10.24 7.91
N GLN A 22 -11.95 -8.92 7.85
CA GLN A 22 -12.09 -8.20 6.58
C GLN A 22 -10.81 -8.29 5.74
N LEU A 23 -9.64 -8.08 6.35
CA LEU A 23 -8.35 -8.26 5.66
C LEU A 23 -8.15 -9.70 5.16
N ARG A 24 -8.55 -10.70 5.95
CA ARG A 24 -8.49 -12.10 5.53
C ARG A 24 -9.42 -12.38 4.35
N ALA A 25 -10.62 -11.83 4.37
CA ALA A 25 -11.57 -11.95 3.27
C ALA A 25 -11.05 -11.26 1.99
N SER A 26 -10.33 -10.13 2.11
CA SER A 26 -9.77 -9.42 0.96
C SER A 26 -8.72 -10.22 0.19
N SER A 27 -8.10 -11.25 0.80
CA SER A 27 -7.20 -12.17 0.09
C SER A 27 -7.86 -12.91 -1.09
N ALA A 28 -9.20 -12.94 -1.16
CA ALA A 28 -9.92 -13.43 -2.33
C ALA A 28 -9.60 -12.64 -3.62
N GLU A 29 -9.16 -11.39 -3.50
CA GLU A 29 -8.71 -10.56 -4.62
C GLU A 29 -7.40 -11.06 -5.27
N PHE A 30 -6.70 -12.01 -4.64
CA PHE A 30 -5.43 -12.56 -5.13
C PHE A 30 -5.52 -14.02 -5.55
N ARG A 31 -6.74 -14.56 -5.74
CA ARG A 31 -6.89 -15.93 -6.23
C ARG A 31 -6.27 -16.06 -7.62
N LYS A 32 -5.35 -17.02 -7.77
CA LYS A 32 -4.70 -17.38 -9.04
C LYS A 32 -5.72 -17.65 -10.14
N GLU A 33 -5.73 -16.79 -11.16
CA GLU A 33 -6.66 -16.90 -12.27
C GLU A 33 -6.16 -16.09 -13.47
N VAL A 34 -6.32 -16.64 -14.68
CA VAL A 34 -6.21 -15.86 -15.91
C VAL A 34 -7.62 -15.44 -16.32
N ILE A 35 -7.90 -14.16 -16.18
CA ILE A 35 -9.21 -13.57 -16.43
C ILE A 35 -9.21 -12.97 -17.84
N GLU A 36 -10.14 -13.39 -18.69
CA GLU A 36 -10.41 -12.72 -19.96
C GLU A 36 -11.23 -11.46 -19.69
N ILE A 37 -10.67 -10.30 -20.05
CA ILE A 37 -11.28 -8.98 -19.82
C ILE A 37 -12.27 -8.67 -20.93
N THR A 38 -11.80 -8.91 -22.15
CA THR A 38 -12.53 -8.79 -23.41
C THR A 38 -11.72 -9.58 -24.44
N ASP A 39 -12.27 -9.74 -25.65
CA ASP A 39 -11.62 -10.48 -26.73
C ASP A 39 -10.14 -10.06 -26.90
N GLY A 40 -9.24 -11.03 -26.75
CA GLY A 40 -7.79 -10.81 -26.89
C GLY A 40 -7.08 -10.08 -25.76
N VAL A 41 -7.73 -9.79 -24.62
CA VAL A 41 -7.09 -9.12 -23.46
C VAL A 41 -7.29 -9.95 -22.20
N PHE A 42 -6.19 -10.33 -21.55
CA PHE A 42 -6.18 -11.23 -20.40
C PHE A 42 -5.35 -10.67 -19.25
N ALA A 43 -5.79 -10.87 -18.02
CA ALA A 43 -5.02 -10.53 -16.82
C ALA A 43 -4.69 -11.80 -16.02
N ALA A 44 -3.41 -12.04 -15.74
CA ALA A 44 -2.97 -13.07 -14.80
C ALA A 44 -2.91 -12.49 -13.40
N VAL A 45 -3.89 -12.84 -12.56
CA VAL A 45 -4.04 -12.33 -11.18
C VAL A 45 -3.54 -13.36 -10.17
N GLY A 46 -2.85 -12.90 -9.13
CA GLY A 46 -2.49 -13.74 -7.97
C GLY A 46 -1.30 -14.69 -8.18
N TYR A 47 -0.65 -14.61 -9.34
CA TYR A 47 0.55 -15.40 -9.65
C TYR A 47 1.83 -14.80 -9.06
N SER A 48 1.79 -13.53 -8.67
CA SER A 48 2.88 -12.76 -8.06
C SER A 48 2.28 -11.63 -7.21
N ALA A 49 3.13 -10.70 -6.74
CA ALA A 49 2.70 -9.45 -6.13
C ALA A 49 1.79 -8.65 -7.07
N SER A 50 2.26 -8.38 -8.29
CA SER A 50 1.51 -7.66 -9.32
C SER A 50 0.85 -8.59 -10.35
N ASN A 51 -0.12 -8.05 -11.06
CA ASN A 51 -0.76 -8.62 -12.23
C ASN A 51 0.13 -8.44 -13.47
N VAL A 52 0.04 -9.41 -14.39
CA VAL A 52 0.59 -9.28 -15.74
C VAL A 52 -0.56 -9.30 -16.74
N ILE A 53 -0.54 -8.37 -17.70
CA ILE A 53 -1.59 -8.26 -18.71
C ILE A 53 -1.03 -8.73 -20.06
N LEU A 54 -1.76 -9.64 -20.70
CA LEU A 54 -1.50 -10.12 -22.05
C LEU A 54 -2.51 -9.50 -23.01
N ILE A 55 -2.00 -8.88 -24.08
CA ILE A 55 -2.81 -8.37 -25.19
C ILE A 55 -2.40 -9.15 -26.45
N GLN A 56 -3.37 -9.81 -27.07
CA GLN A 56 -3.18 -10.50 -28.35
C GLN A 56 -3.25 -9.50 -29.51
N GLY A 57 -2.29 -9.63 -30.42
CA GLY A 57 -2.28 -8.94 -31.70
C GLY A 57 -2.27 -9.91 -32.89
N ASP A 58 -1.91 -9.41 -34.07
CA ASP A 58 -1.83 -10.17 -35.31
C ASP A 58 -0.70 -11.22 -35.25
N MET A 59 -1.06 -12.44 -34.84
CA MET A 59 -0.13 -13.57 -34.67
C MET A 59 1.05 -13.24 -33.73
N ALA A 60 0.83 -12.41 -32.72
CA ALA A 60 1.84 -11.93 -31.79
C ALA A 60 1.20 -11.50 -30.46
N SER A 61 2.03 -11.22 -29.44
CA SER A 61 1.59 -10.75 -28.13
C SER A 61 2.27 -9.46 -27.71
N ILE A 62 1.58 -8.69 -26.87
CA ILE A 62 2.08 -7.55 -26.12
C ILE A 62 1.87 -7.87 -24.64
N ILE A 63 2.86 -7.55 -23.81
CA ILE A 63 2.82 -7.77 -22.37
C ILE A 63 2.87 -6.41 -21.66
N VAL A 64 1.97 -6.19 -20.70
CA VAL A 64 2.04 -5.03 -19.79
C VAL A 64 2.38 -5.54 -18.40
N ASP A 65 3.48 -5.02 -17.87
CA ASP A 65 4.18 -5.46 -16.65
C ASP A 65 4.61 -6.94 -16.69
N THR A 66 5.55 -7.31 -15.81
CA THR A 66 6.30 -8.56 -15.97
C THR A 66 6.61 -9.29 -14.67
N SER A 67 5.85 -9.01 -13.59
CA SER A 67 6.02 -9.66 -12.29
C SER A 67 7.35 -9.33 -11.59
N ALA A 68 7.52 -9.80 -10.35
CA ALA A 68 8.61 -9.45 -9.44
C ALA A 68 9.95 -10.14 -9.68
N ASN A 69 9.97 -11.23 -10.45
CA ASN A 69 11.17 -11.99 -10.75
C ASN A 69 10.91 -13.00 -11.90
N PRO A 70 11.96 -13.64 -12.45
CA PRO A 70 11.80 -14.66 -13.49
C PRO A 70 11.04 -15.93 -13.09
N VAL A 71 10.97 -16.30 -11.80
CA VAL A 71 10.25 -17.50 -11.34
C VAL A 71 8.75 -17.28 -11.50
N ASP A 72 8.24 -16.16 -10.99
CA ASP A 72 6.83 -15.83 -11.04
C ASP A 72 6.39 -15.50 -12.48
N ALA A 73 7.24 -14.82 -13.25
CA ALA A 73 6.98 -14.57 -14.67
C ALA A 73 6.85 -15.86 -15.49
N ARG A 74 7.58 -16.94 -15.16
CA ARG A 74 7.40 -18.25 -15.79
C ARG A 74 6.04 -18.86 -15.42
N ALA A 75 5.65 -18.80 -14.15
CA ALA A 75 4.34 -19.29 -13.73
C ALA A 75 3.20 -18.55 -14.44
N VAL A 76 3.33 -17.24 -14.63
CA VAL A 76 2.40 -16.42 -15.43
C VAL A 76 2.39 -16.84 -16.90
N MET A 77 3.55 -17.00 -17.53
CA MET A 77 3.66 -17.42 -18.94
C MET A 77 3.00 -18.79 -19.15
N ASP A 78 3.24 -19.76 -18.25
CA ASP A 78 2.61 -21.08 -18.29
C ASP A 78 1.09 -20.99 -18.13
N ALA A 79 0.61 -20.11 -17.24
CA ALA A 79 -0.81 -19.88 -17.02
C ALA A 79 -1.53 -19.26 -18.24
N PHE A 80 -0.88 -18.36 -18.97
CA PHE A 80 -1.41 -17.86 -20.24
C PHE A 80 -1.54 -18.99 -21.27
N GLY A 81 -0.59 -19.92 -21.30
CA GLY A 81 -0.59 -21.08 -22.18
C GLY A 81 -0.75 -20.66 -23.65
N GLY A 82 -1.65 -21.32 -24.37
CA GLY A 82 -1.89 -21.05 -25.80
C GLY A 82 -2.47 -19.66 -26.13
N ARG A 83 -2.84 -18.85 -25.11
CA ARG A 83 -3.26 -17.46 -25.32
C ARG A 83 -2.07 -16.57 -25.67
N LEU A 84 -0.88 -16.85 -25.13
CA LEU A 84 0.32 -16.11 -25.47
C LEU A 84 0.85 -16.63 -26.81
N VAL A 85 0.63 -15.84 -27.86
CA VAL A 85 1.13 -16.11 -29.21
C VAL A 85 2.48 -15.45 -29.40
N ARG A 86 3.50 -16.22 -29.77
CA ARG A 86 4.81 -15.67 -30.14
C ARG A 86 4.84 -15.19 -31.59
N PRO A 87 5.63 -14.15 -31.91
CA PRO A 87 6.56 -13.47 -31.00
C PRO A 87 5.88 -12.48 -30.04
N VAL A 88 6.47 -12.27 -28.86
CA VAL A 88 6.19 -11.08 -28.05
C VAL A 88 6.84 -9.89 -28.75
N ARG A 89 6.04 -8.91 -29.17
CA ARG A 89 6.52 -7.74 -29.93
C ARG A 89 6.79 -6.53 -29.05
N ALA A 90 6.05 -6.41 -27.94
CA ALA A 90 6.23 -5.33 -26.99
C ALA A 90 6.10 -5.80 -25.55
N ILE A 91 6.89 -5.19 -24.68
CA ILE A 91 6.73 -5.18 -23.23
C ILE A 91 6.54 -3.73 -22.82
N ILE A 92 5.51 -3.42 -22.04
CA ILE A 92 5.23 -2.07 -21.53
C ILE A 92 5.36 -2.13 -20.02
N TYR A 93 6.26 -1.33 -19.45
CA TYR A 93 6.28 -1.11 -18.00
C TYR A 93 5.37 0.06 -17.66
N THR A 94 4.45 -0.17 -16.73
CA THR A 94 3.64 0.91 -16.17
C THR A 94 4.53 1.84 -15.33
N HIS A 95 5.40 1.28 -14.47
CA HIS A 95 6.31 2.04 -13.62
C HIS A 95 7.51 1.22 -13.10
N ASN A 96 8.39 1.85 -12.30
CA ASN A 96 9.71 1.30 -11.94
C ASN A 96 9.72 0.42 -10.68
N HIS A 97 8.57 0.08 -10.11
CA HIS A 97 8.56 -0.84 -8.97
C HIS A 97 9.00 -2.26 -9.40
N PRO A 98 9.79 -2.97 -8.58
CA PRO A 98 10.39 -4.25 -8.97
C PRO A 98 9.35 -5.32 -9.36
N ASP A 99 8.19 -5.32 -8.73
CA ASP A 99 7.07 -6.21 -9.02
C ASP A 99 6.46 -6.01 -10.41
N HIS A 100 6.74 -4.92 -11.11
CA HIS A 100 6.21 -4.66 -12.46
C HIS A 100 7.23 -4.96 -13.56
N SER A 101 8.51 -5.06 -13.21
CA SER A 101 9.61 -5.04 -14.19
C SER A 101 10.64 -6.17 -13.99
N GLY A 102 10.48 -6.98 -12.95
CA GLY A 102 11.47 -7.97 -12.51
C GLY A 102 11.56 -9.25 -13.34
N GLY A 103 10.59 -9.54 -14.22
CA GLY A 103 10.52 -10.81 -14.96
C GLY A 103 10.52 -10.69 -16.49
N ALA A 104 10.85 -9.52 -17.06
CA ALA A 104 10.75 -9.24 -18.48
C ALA A 104 11.56 -10.19 -19.40
N THR A 105 12.71 -10.68 -18.96
CA THR A 105 13.53 -11.64 -19.74
C THR A 105 12.78 -12.92 -20.09
N VAL A 106 11.82 -13.37 -19.26
CA VAL A 106 11.02 -14.57 -19.51
C VAL A 106 10.07 -14.37 -20.69
N PHE A 107 9.38 -13.22 -20.73
CA PHE A 107 8.47 -12.89 -21.82
C PHE A 107 9.25 -12.62 -23.11
N SER A 108 10.36 -11.88 -23.01
CA SER A 108 11.26 -11.62 -24.15
C SER A 108 11.73 -12.90 -24.83
N GLY A 109 12.25 -13.87 -24.07
CA GLY A 109 12.87 -15.06 -24.66
C GLY A 109 13.85 -14.67 -25.78
N ASN A 110 13.63 -15.23 -26.98
CA ASN A 110 14.40 -14.92 -28.19
C ASN A 110 13.68 -13.93 -29.15
N ASP A 111 12.55 -13.34 -28.74
CA ASP A 111 11.69 -12.55 -29.62
C ASP A 111 12.16 -11.10 -29.78
N SER A 112 13.04 -10.62 -28.89
CA SER A 112 13.58 -9.25 -28.86
C SER A 112 12.50 -8.15 -28.97
N PRO A 113 11.54 -8.10 -28.02
CA PRO A 113 10.47 -7.11 -28.03
C PRO A 113 11.00 -5.68 -27.86
N GLU A 114 10.24 -4.70 -28.36
CA GLU A 114 10.41 -3.31 -27.95
C GLU A 114 9.92 -3.15 -26.50
N VAL A 115 10.73 -2.53 -25.64
CA VAL A 115 10.40 -2.30 -24.23
C VAL A 115 10.06 -0.83 -24.05
N TYR A 116 8.80 -0.54 -23.73
CA TYR A 116 8.25 0.80 -23.59
C TYR A 116 8.16 1.23 -22.12
N SER A 117 8.47 2.49 -21.86
CA SER A 117 8.16 3.17 -20.59
C SER A 117 8.06 4.69 -20.79
N HIS A 118 7.58 5.41 -19.78
CA HIS A 118 7.81 6.86 -19.73
C HIS A 118 9.31 7.16 -19.56
N GLN A 119 9.76 8.29 -20.11
CA GLN A 119 11.15 8.76 -20.05
C GLN A 119 11.63 8.94 -18.61
N THR A 120 10.76 9.39 -17.69
CA THR A 120 11.10 9.56 -16.27
C THR A 120 11.52 8.27 -15.58
N LEU A 121 11.09 7.09 -16.07
CA LEU A 121 11.56 5.81 -15.52
C LEU A 121 13.07 5.65 -15.68
N VAL A 122 13.60 6.04 -16.84
CA VAL A 122 15.03 5.94 -17.18
C VAL A 122 15.84 7.02 -16.47
N GLU A 123 15.24 8.18 -16.23
CA GLU A 123 15.89 9.32 -15.57
C GLU A 123 15.88 9.23 -14.04
N SER A 124 14.97 8.43 -13.48
CA SER A 124 14.82 8.32 -12.03
C SER A 124 16.00 7.58 -11.40
N GLY A 125 16.62 8.23 -10.40
CA GLY A 125 17.58 7.57 -9.52
C GLY A 125 16.89 6.55 -8.60
N PRO A 126 17.67 5.70 -7.90
CA PRO A 126 17.12 4.77 -6.93
C PRO A 126 16.37 5.52 -5.82
N GLU A 127 15.23 4.97 -5.40
CA GLU A 127 14.53 5.48 -4.23
C GLU A 127 15.38 5.33 -2.97
N PHE A 128 15.44 6.39 -2.16
CA PHE A 128 16.03 6.31 -0.82
C PHE A 128 14.96 5.87 0.18
N GLY A 129 14.98 4.59 0.51
CA GLY A 129 14.11 4.00 1.54
C GLY A 129 14.68 4.17 2.96
N ARG A 130 13.81 4.04 3.97
CA ARG A 130 14.26 3.90 5.36
C ARG A 130 14.92 2.54 5.55
N GLY A 131 16.09 2.52 6.20
CA GLY A 131 16.71 1.27 6.63
C GLY A 131 15.86 0.49 7.64
N GLN A 132 16.10 -0.81 7.76
CA GLN A 132 15.37 -1.66 8.71
C GLN A 132 15.50 -1.14 10.15
N ARG A 133 14.42 -1.28 10.93
CA ARG A 133 14.40 -1.02 12.39
C ARG A 133 14.13 -2.33 13.12
N ALA A 134 14.51 -2.39 14.40
CA ALA A 134 14.43 -3.57 15.26
C ALA A 134 13.10 -4.35 15.10
N GLY A 135 13.13 -5.43 14.32
CA GLY A 135 11.99 -6.33 14.06
C GLY A 135 10.88 -5.81 13.14
N GLY A 136 10.80 -4.51 12.85
CA GLY A 136 9.68 -3.93 12.11
C GLY A 136 9.77 -4.16 10.59
N ASP A 137 8.75 -4.79 10.02
CA ASP A 137 8.65 -5.09 8.60
C ASP A 137 7.19 -4.96 8.11
N ALA A 138 6.96 -3.96 7.25
CA ALA A 138 5.65 -3.63 6.71
C ALA A 138 5.06 -4.73 5.80
N PHE A 139 5.91 -5.59 5.24
CA PHE A 139 5.46 -6.65 4.35
C PHE A 139 5.41 -8.02 5.03
N GLY A 140 5.86 -8.09 6.29
CA GLY A 140 5.78 -9.31 7.09
C GLY A 140 6.58 -10.47 6.50
N THR A 141 7.70 -10.20 5.81
CA THR A 141 8.55 -11.20 5.14
C THR A 141 9.07 -12.29 6.09
N THR A 142 9.18 -11.96 7.38
CA THR A 142 9.70 -12.84 8.43
C THR A 142 8.63 -13.40 9.37
N LEU A 143 7.35 -13.09 9.15
CA LEU A 143 6.26 -13.65 9.97
C LEU A 143 6.12 -15.17 9.76
N PRO A 144 5.83 -15.94 10.81
CA PRO A 144 5.32 -17.30 10.66
C PRO A 144 4.08 -17.35 9.77
N ASP A 145 3.90 -18.44 9.01
CA ASP A 145 2.80 -18.59 8.05
C ASP A 145 1.43 -18.53 8.72
N GLU A 146 1.30 -19.05 9.94
CA GLU A 146 0.07 -19.01 10.73
C GLU A 146 -0.38 -17.59 11.12
N LEU A 147 0.57 -16.63 11.16
CA LEU A 147 0.30 -15.23 11.46
C LEU A 147 0.13 -14.38 10.21
N PHE A 148 0.64 -14.81 9.06
CA PHE A 148 0.59 -14.01 7.83
C PHE A 148 -0.79 -14.08 7.16
N ILE A 149 -1.29 -12.94 6.66
CA ILE A 149 -2.57 -12.87 5.93
C ILE A 149 -2.34 -12.48 4.47
N ASN A 150 -1.85 -11.26 4.25
CA ASN A 150 -1.41 -10.73 2.97
C ASN A 150 -0.55 -9.46 3.21
N ALA A 151 -0.15 -8.79 2.13
CA ALA A 151 0.63 -7.55 2.14
C ALA A 151 -0.17 -6.32 1.65
N GLY A 152 -1.49 -6.32 1.85
CA GLY A 152 -2.38 -5.18 1.58
C GLY A 152 -2.99 -5.26 0.18
N THR A 153 -2.24 -4.82 -0.83
CA THR A 153 -2.69 -4.88 -2.24
C THR A 153 -2.22 -6.14 -2.96
N GLN A 154 -1.57 -7.06 -2.26
CA GLN A 154 -0.99 -8.26 -2.85
C GLN A 154 -0.95 -9.41 -1.85
N ILE A 155 -0.95 -10.64 -2.35
CA ILE A 155 -0.96 -11.84 -1.49
C ILE A 155 0.30 -11.96 -0.64
N GLU A 156 1.47 -11.66 -1.20
CA GLU A 156 2.73 -11.65 -0.48
C GLU A 156 3.74 -10.69 -1.12
N TYR A 157 4.85 -10.49 -0.45
CA TYR A 157 6.00 -9.72 -0.94
C TYR A 157 7.26 -10.46 -0.50
N GLY A 158 8.00 -11.08 -1.40
CA GLY A 158 9.32 -11.61 -1.08
C GLY A 158 9.36 -12.77 -0.09
N ARG A 159 8.21 -13.36 0.29
CA ARG A 159 8.12 -14.45 1.28
C ARG A 159 8.47 -15.80 0.65
N VAL A 160 7.93 -16.05 -0.53
CA VAL A 160 8.13 -17.32 -1.25
C VAL A 160 9.23 -17.16 -2.30
N THR A 161 9.15 -16.09 -3.08
CA THR A 161 10.12 -15.73 -4.11
C THR A 161 10.54 -14.27 -3.90
N PRO A 162 11.84 -13.97 -3.82
CA PRO A 162 12.29 -12.61 -3.57
C PRO A 162 11.91 -11.69 -4.74
N HIS A 163 11.64 -10.42 -4.43
CA HIS A 163 11.56 -9.39 -5.47
C HIS A 163 12.98 -9.11 -5.97
N THR A 164 13.22 -9.31 -7.25
CA THR A 164 14.55 -9.12 -7.86
C THR A 164 14.45 -8.27 -9.12
N ARG A 165 15.57 -7.69 -9.54
CA ARG A 165 15.71 -7.06 -10.86
C ARG A 165 16.45 -7.96 -11.85
N GLU A 166 16.54 -9.26 -11.58
CA GLU A 166 17.31 -10.19 -12.41
C GLU A 166 16.73 -10.36 -13.82
N GLY A 167 15.41 -10.28 -13.96
CA GLY A 167 14.73 -10.34 -15.25
C GLY A 167 14.44 -8.98 -15.88
N TYR A 168 14.94 -7.88 -15.31
CA TYR A 168 14.72 -6.54 -15.86
C TYR A 168 15.39 -6.36 -17.23
N LEU A 169 14.64 -5.84 -18.19
CA LEU A 169 15.17 -5.36 -19.46
C LEU A 169 15.05 -3.84 -19.53
N PRO A 170 16.13 -3.09 -19.83
CA PRO A 170 16.03 -1.64 -20.00
C PRO A 170 15.05 -1.26 -21.12
N PRO A 171 14.27 -0.18 -20.95
CA PRO A 171 13.45 0.39 -22.02
C PRO A 171 14.28 0.66 -23.27
N THR A 172 13.78 0.19 -24.42
CA THR A 172 14.37 0.48 -25.75
C THR A 172 13.61 1.59 -26.47
N ARG A 173 12.38 1.87 -26.03
CA ARG A 173 11.52 2.97 -26.47
C ARG A 173 11.02 3.73 -25.25
N THR A 174 11.18 5.04 -25.26
CA THR A 174 10.59 5.92 -24.26
C THR A 174 9.72 6.97 -24.92
N PHE A 175 8.74 7.44 -24.16
CA PHE A 175 7.94 8.60 -24.52
C PHE A 175 8.04 9.68 -23.46
N SER A 176 7.85 10.92 -23.86
CA SER A 176 7.82 12.08 -22.97
C SER A 176 6.56 12.90 -23.24
N GLY A 177 6.16 13.69 -22.24
CA GLY A 177 4.93 14.47 -22.31
C GLY A 177 3.71 13.64 -21.93
N GLU A 178 2.52 14.12 -22.28
CA GLU A 178 1.27 13.57 -21.71
C GLU A 178 0.88 12.20 -22.25
N SER A 179 1.16 11.90 -23.53
CA SER A 179 0.83 10.60 -24.12
C SER A 179 1.57 10.32 -25.42
N GLN A 180 1.65 9.04 -25.79
CA GLN A 180 2.08 8.56 -27.09
C GLN A 180 1.13 7.45 -27.57
N THR A 181 0.70 7.52 -28.83
CA THR A 181 0.02 6.39 -29.48
C THR A 181 1.07 5.53 -30.18
N ILE A 182 0.97 4.21 -29.99
CA ILE A 182 1.82 3.21 -30.62
C ILE A 182 0.96 2.18 -31.34
N ASP A 183 1.43 1.74 -32.50
CA ASP A 183 0.84 0.63 -33.25
C ASP A 183 1.85 -0.51 -33.25
N VAL A 184 1.55 -1.58 -32.53
CA VAL A 184 2.46 -2.73 -32.37
C VAL A 184 1.66 -4.02 -32.38
N ALA A 185 2.18 -5.05 -33.07
CA ALA A 185 1.46 -6.31 -33.29
C ALA A 185 0.03 -6.13 -33.87
N GLY A 186 -0.21 -5.10 -34.69
CA GLY A 186 -1.54 -4.83 -35.23
C GLY A 186 -2.55 -4.23 -34.23
N VAL A 187 -2.11 -3.92 -33.01
CA VAL A 187 -2.95 -3.30 -31.97
C VAL A 187 -2.50 -1.86 -31.75
N GLN A 188 -3.46 -0.94 -31.75
CA GLN A 188 -3.23 0.45 -31.37
C GLN A 188 -3.40 0.62 -29.85
N LEU A 189 -2.37 1.13 -29.20
CA LEU A 189 -2.35 1.45 -27.78
C LEU A 189 -2.02 2.92 -27.57
N ARG A 190 -2.66 3.58 -26.61
CA ARG A 190 -2.23 4.90 -26.14
C ARG A 190 -1.59 4.78 -24.78
N LEU A 191 -0.28 5.05 -24.72
CA LEU A 191 0.46 5.22 -23.47
C LEU A 191 0.19 6.64 -22.95
N VAL A 192 -0.24 6.78 -21.71
CA VAL A 192 -0.59 8.07 -21.10
C VAL A 192 0.22 8.25 -19.83
N HIS A 193 0.95 9.35 -19.71
CA HIS A 193 1.64 9.70 -18.47
C HIS A 193 0.61 10.11 -17.41
N MET A 194 0.51 9.30 -16.37
CA MET A 194 -0.42 9.45 -15.25
C MET A 194 0.37 9.24 -13.97
N PRO A 195 1.05 10.28 -13.46
CA PRO A 195 1.81 10.19 -12.22
C PRO A 195 0.88 10.14 -10.99
N GLY A 196 1.29 9.36 -10.00
CA GLY A 196 0.55 9.16 -8.75
C GLY A 196 1.34 8.30 -7.77
N GLU A 197 1.19 6.98 -7.88
CA GLU A 197 1.96 5.98 -7.13
C GLU A 197 3.46 6.20 -7.30
N SER A 198 3.88 6.49 -8.54
CA SER A 198 5.23 6.91 -8.88
C SER A 198 5.24 8.06 -9.91
N PRO A 199 6.31 8.87 -9.97
CA PRO A 199 6.41 9.98 -10.92
C PRO A 199 6.37 9.56 -12.40
N GLU A 200 6.80 8.35 -12.72
CA GLU A 200 6.89 7.82 -14.07
C GLU A 200 5.68 6.96 -14.50
N ASN A 201 4.67 6.81 -13.65
CA ASN A 201 3.57 5.90 -13.92
C ASN A 201 2.88 6.19 -15.26
N THR A 202 2.71 5.12 -16.02
CA THR A 202 2.16 5.10 -17.38
C THR A 202 0.94 4.20 -17.41
N ALA A 203 -0.20 4.78 -17.78
CA ALA A 203 -1.39 4.02 -18.09
C ALA A 203 -1.39 3.59 -19.57
N VAL A 204 -1.94 2.41 -19.85
CA VAL A 204 -2.22 1.94 -21.21
C VAL A 204 -3.72 2.03 -21.47
N TRP A 205 -4.11 2.74 -22.53
CA TRP A 205 -5.49 2.91 -22.94
C TRP A 205 -5.76 2.25 -24.30
N MET A 206 -6.76 1.37 -24.33
CA MET A 206 -7.25 0.69 -25.53
C MET A 206 -8.65 1.21 -25.88
N ALA A 207 -8.72 2.29 -26.66
CA ALA A 207 -9.98 2.98 -26.94
C ALA A 207 -11.05 2.08 -27.55
N GLU A 208 -10.68 1.28 -28.56
CA GLU A 208 -11.62 0.39 -29.27
C GLU A 208 -12.23 -0.69 -28.37
N LYS A 209 -11.47 -1.14 -27.37
CA LYS A 209 -11.88 -2.20 -26.43
C LYS A 209 -12.42 -1.64 -25.11
N GLY A 210 -12.30 -0.33 -24.87
CA GLY A 210 -12.69 0.31 -23.62
C GLY A 210 -11.89 -0.15 -22.40
N VAL A 211 -10.63 -0.57 -22.58
CA VAL A 211 -9.78 -1.10 -21.50
C VAL A 211 -8.76 -0.07 -21.04
N LEU A 212 -8.75 0.20 -19.74
CA LEU A 212 -7.75 1.00 -19.05
C LEU A 212 -6.86 0.11 -18.18
N ILE A 213 -5.54 0.20 -18.36
CA ILE A 213 -4.53 -0.43 -17.52
C ILE A 213 -3.79 0.71 -16.79
N PRO A 214 -4.20 1.11 -15.58
CA PRO A 214 -3.71 2.32 -14.92
C PRO A 214 -2.34 2.18 -14.22
N GLY A 215 -1.74 1.00 -14.24
CA GLY A 215 -0.66 0.67 -13.30
C GLY A 215 -1.19 0.65 -11.88
N ASP A 216 -0.46 1.29 -10.96
CA ASP A 216 -0.77 1.31 -9.53
C ASP A 216 -1.43 2.60 -9.07
N ASP A 217 -1.74 3.50 -10.01
CA ASP A 217 -2.50 4.72 -9.73
C ASP A 217 -3.98 4.44 -9.37
N PHE A 218 -4.41 3.19 -9.43
CA PHE A 218 -5.63 2.72 -8.79
C PHE A 218 -5.41 1.34 -8.15
N LEU A 219 -5.79 1.18 -6.89
CA LEU A 219 -5.76 -0.08 -6.14
C LEU A 219 -7.11 -0.23 -5.44
N LYS A 220 -7.63 -1.46 -5.20
CA LYS A 220 -8.88 -1.64 -4.42
C LYS A 220 -8.61 -1.52 -2.91
N SER A 221 -7.98 -0.42 -2.51
CA SER A 221 -7.59 -0.07 -1.15
C SER A 221 -7.34 1.43 -1.09
N TYR A 222 -7.54 2.09 0.06
CA TYR A 222 -7.07 3.45 0.26
C TYR A 222 -5.58 3.58 -0.15
N PRO A 223 -5.20 4.59 -0.95
CA PRO A 223 -3.86 4.71 -1.50
C PRO A 223 -2.81 4.88 -0.42
N ASN A 224 -1.65 4.28 -0.62
CA ASN A 224 -0.52 4.46 0.28
C ASN A 224 0.23 5.76 -0.02
N LEU A 225 -0.42 6.91 0.23
CA LEU A 225 0.13 8.24 -0.05
C LEU A 225 1.44 8.49 0.73
N SER A 226 1.52 8.00 1.96
CA SER A 226 2.72 8.10 2.81
C SER A 226 3.15 6.72 3.32
N PRO A 227 3.98 5.99 2.54
CA PRO A 227 4.40 4.64 2.89
C PRO A 227 5.23 4.58 4.17
N ILE A 228 4.80 3.76 5.14
CA ILE A 228 5.52 3.57 6.42
C ILE A 228 6.88 2.87 6.26
N ARG A 229 7.14 2.23 5.10
CA ARG A 229 8.48 1.75 4.69
C ARG A 229 9.48 2.90 4.48
N GLY A 230 9.02 4.15 4.54
CA GLY A 230 9.86 5.34 4.55
C GLY A 230 10.22 5.80 3.15
N LEU A 231 9.23 6.34 2.45
CA LEU A 231 9.40 7.03 1.18
C LEU A 231 8.85 8.46 1.26
N LYS A 232 9.09 9.24 0.21
CA LYS A 232 8.47 10.57 0.05
C LYS A 232 6.94 10.43 -0.03
N LEU A 233 6.25 11.52 0.32
CA LEU A 233 4.83 11.65 0.03
C LEU A 233 4.61 11.50 -1.48
N ARG A 234 3.61 10.72 -1.86
CA ARG A 234 3.06 10.70 -3.22
C ARG A 234 2.11 11.89 -3.35
N PRO A 235 2.40 12.88 -4.21
CA PRO A 235 1.67 14.16 -4.19
C PRO A 235 0.18 13.96 -4.50
N PRO A 236 -0.74 14.23 -3.55
CA PRO A 236 -2.17 13.96 -3.74
C PRO A 236 -2.78 14.72 -4.92
N GLU A 237 -2.37 15.95 -5.17
CA GLU A 237 -2.87 16.80 -6.26
C GLU A 237 -2.53 16.21 -7.63
N THR A 238 -1.30 15.72 -7.77
CA THR A 238 -0.82 15.06 -8.99
C THR A 238 -1.62 13.79 -9.24
N TRP A 239 -1.83 12.98 -8.20
CA TRP A 239 -2.61 11.76 -8.32
C TRP A 239 -4.10 12.03 -8.64
N ILE A 240 -4.70 13.04 -8.00
CA ILE A 240 -6.06 13.50 -8.31
C ILE A 240 -6.18 13.89 -9.79
N ALA A 241 -5.22 14.66 -10.32
CA ALA A 241 -5.22 15.05 -11.73
C ALA A 241 -5.13 13.84 -12.67
N SER A 242 -4.33 12.82 -12.32
CA SER A 242 -4.27 11.56 -13.06
C SER A 242 -5.61 10.80 -13.02
N LEU A 243 -6.29 10.74 -11.88
CA LEU A 243 -7.60 10.10 -11.74
C LEU A 243 -8.70 10.84 -12.53
N GLU A 244 -8.64 12.17 -12.61
CA GLU A 244 -9.51 12.96 -13.47
C GLU A 244 -9.29 12.63 -14.96
N LYS A 245 -8.03 12.49 -15.38
CA LYS A 245 -7.69 12.01 -16.73
C LYS A 245 -8.26 10.61 -16.96
N MET A 246 -8.11 9.68 -16.03
CA MET A 246 -8.68 8.32 -16.14
C MET A 246 -10.21 8.34 -16.29
N LEU A 247 -10.92 9.15 -15.49
CA LEU A 247 -12.38 9.30 -15.58
C LEU A 247 -12.82 9.84 -16.94
N SER A 248 -12.03 10.72 -17.55
CA SER A 248 -12.33 11.27 -18.88
C SER A 248 -12.23 10.23 -20.01
N LEU A 249 -11.59 9.09 -19.76
CA LEU A 249 -11.47 7.99 -20.74
C LEU A 249 -12.75 7.17 -20.88
N ASP A 250 -13.65 7.25 -19.89
CA ASP A 250 -14.92 6.51 -19.86
C ASP A 250 -14.75 4.99 -20.07
N ALA A 251 -13.73 4.42 -19.42
CA ALA A 251 -13.36 3.02 -19.54
C ALA A 251 -14.49 2.06 -19.13
N THR A 252 -14.64 0.96 -19.87
CA THR A 252 -15.59 -0.12 -19.56
C THR A 252 -14.95 -1.20 -18.69
N TYR A 253 -13.64 -1.36 -18.81
CA TYR A 253 -12.86 -2.30 -18.01
C TYR A 253 -11.62 -1.60 -17.46
N MET A 254 -11.30 -1.86 -16.19
CA MET A 254 -10.07 -1.40 -15.56
C MET A 254 -9.28 -2.61 -15.07
N VAL A 255 -8.03 -2.71 -15.52
CA VAL A 255 -7.11 -3.81 -15.25
C VAL A 255 -5.88 -3.24 -14.56
N GLN A 256 -6.02 -2.95 -13.28
CA GLN A 256 -4.97 -2.34 -12.47
C GLN A 256 -3.86 -3.33 -12.10
N GLY A 257 -2.70 -2.80 -11.67
CA GLY A 257 -1.48 -3.57 -11.43
C GLY A 257 -1.59 -4.60 -10.30
N HIS A 258 -2.61 -4.50 -9.44
CA HIS A 258 -2.82 -5.39 -8.30
C HIS A 258 -4.30 -5.73 -8.11
N MET A 259 -4.61 -6.81 -7.38
CA MET A 259 -6.00 -7.26 -7.11
C MET A 259 -6.78 -7.63 -8.40
N ARG A 260 -8.05 -8.02 -8.30
CA ARG A 260 -8.81 -8.42 -9.49
C ARG A 260 -9.27 -7.19 -10.30
N PRO A 261 -9.40 -7.28 -11.63
CA PRO A 261 -9.95 -6.21 -12.47
C PRO A 261 -11.34 -5.73 -12.04
N ILE A 262 -11.72 -4.53 -12.49
CA ILE A 262 -13.08 -4.00 -12.39
C ILE A 262 -13.73 -4.07 -13.78
N LEU A 263 -14.88 -4.73 -13.85
CA LEU A 263 -15.60 -4.98 -15.09
C LEU A 263 -16.93 -4.23 -15.05
N GLY A 264 -17.21 -3.45 -16.10
CA GLY A 264 -18.41 -2.64 -16.21
C GLY A 264 -18.08 -1.15 -16.12
N ARG A 265 -18.64 -0.37 -17.05
CA ARG A 265 -18.35 1.07 -17.18
C ARG A 265 -18.77 1.86 -15.94
N ASP A 266 -19.94 1.54 -15.38
CA ASP A 266 -20.46 2.27 -14.22
C ASP A 266 -19.68 1.92 -12.95
N GLU A 267 -19.25 0.67 -12.81
CA GLU A 267 -18.37 0.19 -11.74
C GLU A 267 -17.00 0.86 -11.82
N VAL A 268 -16.39 0.95 -13.02
CA VAL A 268 -15.11 1.65 -13.21
C VAL A 268 -15.27 3.14 -12.89
N ARG A 269 -16.33 3.79 -13.38
CA ARG A 269 -16.57 5.21 -13.09
C ARG A 269 -16.78 5.44 -11.59
N LYS A 270 -17.54 4.57 -10.91
CA LYS A 270 -17.74 4.64 -9.46
C LYS A 270 -16.41 4.46 -8.73
N ALA A 271 -15.62 3.45 -9.10
CA ALA A 271 -14.35 3.16 -8.47
C ALA A 271 -13.38 4.35 -8.53
N LEU A 272 -13.17 4.90 -9.72
CA LEU A 272 -12.30 6.07 -9.92
C LEU A 272 -12.85 7.33 -9.23
N THR A 273 -14.17 7.51 -9.20
CA THR A 273 -14.83 8.63 -8.51
C THR A 273 -14.60 8.55 -7.01
N ASP A 274 -14.92 7.42 -6.39
CA ASP A 274 -14.69 7.19 -4.96
C ASP A 274 -13.20 7.40 -4.61
N TYR A 275 -12.30 6.83 -5.42
CA TYR A 275 -10.85 6.91 -5.17
C TYR A 275 -10.33 8.35 -5.19
N ARG A 276 -10.67 9.12 -6.23
CA ARG A 276 -10.33 10.54 -6.36
C ARG A 276 -10.92 11.35 -5.20
N ASP A 277 -12.20 11.17 -4.93
CA ASP A 277 -12.91 11.97 -3.92
C ASP A 277 -12.41 11.64 -2.50
N GLY A 278 -12.00 10.38 -2.27
CA GLY A 278 -11.32 9.95 -1.04
C GLY A 278 -9.99 10.67 -0.83
N ILE A 279 -9.10 10.69 -1.83
CA ILE A 279 -7.83 11.44 -1.74
C ILE A 279 -8.09 12.93 -1.54
N LYS A 280 -8.96 13.51 -2.38
CA LYS A 280 -9.26 14.95 -2.37
C LYS A 280 -9.83 15.40 -1.02
N THR A 281 -10.75 14.63 -0.45
CA THR A 281 -11.38 14.96 0.83
C THR A 281 -10.36 15.01 1.96
N ILE A 282 -9.42 14.05 2.01
CA ILE A 282 -8.37 14.03 3.04
C ILE A 282 -7.39 15.18 2.83
N LEU A 283 -7.00 15.48 1.59
CA LEU A 283 -6.18 16.64 1.27
C LEU A 283 -6.84 17.94 1.75
N ASP A 284 -8.08 18.21 1.30
CA ASP A 284 -8.79 19.45 1.59
C ASP A 284 -8.97 19.66 3.12
N GLN A 285 -9.38 18.61 3.85
CA GLN A 285 -9.55 18.68 5.30
C GLN A 285 -8.22 18.91 6.03
N THR A 286 -7.14 18.24 5.59
CA THR A 286 -5.81 18.42 6.18
C THR A 286 -5.31 19.85 5.99
N LEU A 287 -5.40 20.40 4.76
CA LEU A 287 -5.00 21.77 4.47
C LEU A 287 -5.84 22.81 5.22
N ALA A 288 -7.15 22.57 5.34
CA ALA A 288 -8.04 23.43 6.11
C ALA A 288 -7.65 23.47 7.60
N GLY A 289 -7.26 22.32 8.16
CA GLY A 289 -6.82 22.21 9.54
C GLY A 289 -5.43 22.79 9.80
N ILE A 290 -4.48 22.61 8.86
CA ILE A 290 -3.18 23.31 8.89
C ILE A 290 -3.37 24.83 8.96
N LYS A 291 -4.27 25.37 8.13
CA LYS A 291 -4.58 26.82 8.14
C LYS A 291 -5.18 27.29 9.48
N GLN A 292 -5.79 26.39 10.26
CA GLN A 292 -6.30 26.67 11.60
C GLN A 292 -5.22 26.52 12.69
N GLY A 293 -3.98 26.18 12.34
CA GLY A 293 -2.88 25.98 13.28
C GLY A 293 -2.93 24.64 14.03
N LYS A 294 -3.68 23.67 13.52
CA LYS A 294 -3.77 22.33 14.12
C LYS A 294 -2.50 21.54 13.88
N THR A 295 -2.09 20.77 14.89
CA THR A 295 -0.96 19.85 14.84
C THR A 295 -1.30 18.60 14.03
N PRO A 296 -0.30 17.85 13.53
CA PRO A 296 -0.55 16.59 12.82
C PRO A 296 -1.30 15.56 13.69
N ASP A 297 -1.08 15.56 15.01
CA ASP A 297 -1.75 14.62 15.92
C ASP A 297 -3.23 14.96 16.12
N GLU A 298 -3.58 16.25 16.22
CA GLU A 298 -4.98 16.70 16.23
C GLU A 298 -5.68 16.35 14.91
N LEU A 299 -5.01 16.59 13.78
CA LEU A 299 -5.59 16.33 12.45
C LEU A 299 -5.91 14.86 12.23
N VAL A 300 -5.06 13.94 12.71
CA VAL A 300 -5.33 12.50 12.61
C VAL A 300 -6.60 12.09 13.37
N GLN A 301 -7.03 12.84 14.40
CA GLN A 301 -8.27 12.55 15.13
C GLN A 301 -9.52 13.13 14.46
N GLU A 302 -9.38 14.15 13.61
CA GLU A 302 -10.49 14.91 13.07
C GLU A 302 -10.75 14.63 11.58
N VAL A 303 -9.68 14.47 10.80
CA VAL A 303 -9.74 14.28 9.36
C VAL A 303 -10.19 12.87 9.05
N ARG A 304 -11.30 12.75 8.31
CA ARG A 304 -11.91 11.45 7.99
C ARG A 304 -12.66 11.49 6.66
N LEU A 305 -12.79 10.32 6.06
CA LEU A 305 -13.73 10.10 4.95
C LEU A 305 -15.17 10.27 5.44
N SER A 306 -16.08 10.63 4.53
CA SER A 306 -17.52 10.53 4.80
C SER A 306 -17.92 9.06 4.98
N ASP A 307 -19.04 8.79 5.65
CA ASP A 307 -19.52 7.41 5.83
C ASP A 307 -19.70 6.67 4.49
N GLU A 308 -20.11 7.37 3.44
CA GLU A 308 -20.23 6.79 2.09
C GLU A 308 -18.88 6.35 1.52
N LEU A 309 -17.87 7.23 1.60
CA LEU A 309 -16.52 6.92 1.10
C LEU A 309 -15.80 5.89 1.98
N ALA A 310 -15.95 5.99 3.31
CA ALA A 310 -15.37 5.04 4.26
C ALA A 310 -15.92 3.62 4.09
N ASN A 311 -17.17 3.48 3.62
CA ASN A 311 -17.77 2.19 3.30
C ASN A 311 -17.55 1.74 1.85
N SER A 312 -16.86 2.55 1.02
CA SER A 312 -16.54 2.15 -0.34
C SER A 312 -15.57 0.96 -0.33
N PRO A 313 -15.82 -0.11 -1.11
CA PRO A 313 -14.90 -1.24 -1.21
C PRO A 313 -13.54 -0.85 -1.79
N TYR A 314 -13.44 0.32 -2.43
CA TYR A 314 -12.21 0.83 -3.06
C TYR A 314 -11.36 1.68 -2.12
N LEU A 315 -11.87 2.03 -0.93
CA LEU A 315 -11.22 2.91 0.04
C LEU A 315 -11.00 2.25 1.40
N GLN A 316 -11.19 0.93 1.50
CA GLN A 316 -10.81 0.20 2.71
C GLN A 316 -9.29 0.32 2.91
N GLU A 317 -8.84 0.55 4.14
CA GLU A 317 -7.45 0.87 4.47
C GLU A 317 -6.56 -0.38 4.56
N TYR A 318 -6.60 -1.26 3.55
CA TYR A 318 -5.81 -2.50 3.53
C TYR A 318 -4.30 -2.24 3.36
N TYR A 319 -3.92 -1.15 2.68
CA TYR A 319 -2.54 -0.82 2.35
C TYR A 319 -2.13 0.58 2.83
N GLY A 320 -2.73 1.64 2.30
CA GLY A 320 -2.60 2.99 2.87
C GLY A 320 -3.54 3.22 4.05
N SER A 321 -3.36 4.34 4.75
CA SER A 321 -4.29 4.80 5.77
C SER A 321 -4.52 6.30 5.70
N VAL A 322 -5.70 6.75 6.16
CA VAL A 322 -6.02 8.19 6.25
C VAL A 322 -5.04 8.89 7.20
N ALA A 323 -4.77 8.27 8.35
CA ALA A 323 -3.86 8.83 9.37
C ALA A 323 -2.45 9.08 8.82
N TRP A 324 -1.92 8.17 7.99
CA TRP A 324 -0.60 8.34 7.39
C TRP A 324 -0.61 9.38 6.28
N ALA A 325 -1.67 9.43 5.47
CA ALA A 325 -1.86 10.47 4.47
C ALA A 325 -1.87 11.86 5.11
N VAL A 326 -2.64 12.07 6.19
CA VAL A 326 -2.68 13.34 6.95
C VAL A 326 -1.29 13.75 7.42
N ARG A 327 -0.54 12.84 8.04
CA ARG A 327 0.82 13.10 8.52
C ARG A 327 1.78 13.44 7.38
N GLY A 328 1.69 12.70 6.28
CA GLY A 328 2.51 12.93 5.08
C GLY A 328 2.23 14.28 4.44
N ILE A 329 0.96 14.63 4.26
CA ILE A 329 0.51 15.92 3.72
C ILE A 329 0.96 17.06 4.62
N TYR A 330 0.76 16.93 5.94
CA TYR A 330 1.24 17.93 6.90
C TYR A 330 2.75 18.15 6.77
N ALA A 331 3.53 17.06 6.77
CA ALA A 331 4.98 17.12 6.68
C ALA A 331 5.47 17.74 5.35
N ASP A 332 4.77 17.50 4.26
CA ASP A 332 5.09 18.06 2.94
C ASP A 332 4.80 19.57 2.87
N TYR A 333 3.64 20.00 3.40
CA TYR A 333 3.18 21.38 3.29
C TYR A 333 3.81 22.34 4.31
N VAL A 334 4.00 21.90 5.55
CA VAL A 334 4.47 22.76 6.65
C VAL A 334 5.65 22.20 7.42
N GLY A 335 6.22 21.08 6.96
CA GLY A 335 7.43 20.49 7.52
C GLY A 335 7.16 19.66 8.78
N TRP A 336 8.25 19.30 9.47
CA TRP A 336 8.22 18.41 10.64
C TRP A 336 7.73 19.11 11.93
N PHE A 337 7.80 20.44 11.99
CA PHE A 337 7.54 21.19 13.21
C PHE A 337 6.04 21.42 13.39
N ASP A 338 5.53 21.03 14.56
CA ASP A 338 4.11 21.10 14.91
C ASP A 338 3.68 22.47 15.47
N GLY A 339 4.61 23.42 15.60
CA GLY A 339 4.35 24.73 16.19
C GLY A 339 4.53 24.79 17.71
N ASN A 340 4.72 23.65 18.39
CA ASN A 340 4.95 23.63 19.84
C ASN A 340 6.44 23.86 20.16
N ALA A 341 6.75 24.98 20.81
CA ALA A 341 8.13 25.34 21.17
C ALA A 341 8.90 24.25 21.95
N THR A 342 8.20 23.40 22.72
CA THR A 342 8.81 22.28 23.45
C THR A 342 9.43 21.23 22.50
N ASN A 343 8.89 21.11 21.29
CA ASN A 343 9.31 20.13 20.30
C ASN A 343 10.41 20.66 19.35
N LEU A 344 10.85 21.92 19.53
CA LEU A 344 11.93 22.48 18.71
C LEU A 344 13.30 21.84 19.01
N TYR A 345 13.57 21.62 20.30
CA TYR A 345 14.77 20.94 20.80
C TYR A 345 14.37 20.00 21.95
N PRO A 346 13.70 18.88 21.65
CA PRO A 346 13.23 17.97 22.69
C PRO A 346 14.40 17.37 23.47
N LEU A 347 14.15 16.99 24.73
CA LEU A 347 15.11 16.21 25.50
C LEU A 347 15.54 14.94 24.73
N PRO A 348 16.82 14.54 24.83
CA PRO A 348 17.27 13.25 24.31
C PRO A 348 16.39 12.11 24.86
N PRO A 349 16.06 11.08 24.05
CA PRO A 349 15.17 10.00 24.48
C PRO A 349 15.56 9.34 25.81
N ILE A 350 16.85 9.10 26.04
CA ILE A 350 17.38 8.53 27.29
C ILE A 350 17.10 9.44 28.49
N GLU A 351 17.23 10.75 28.35
CA GLU A 351 16.98 11.68 29.45
C GLU A 351 15.48 11.77 29.76
N ARG A 352 14.65 11.88 28.73
CA ARG A 352 13.18 11.87 28.89
C ARG A 352 12.72 10.59 29.59
N ALA A 353 13.20 9.44 29.14
CA ALA A 353 12.85 8.15 29.74
C ALA A 353 13.24 8.08 31.22
N ARG A 354 14.45 8.54 31.59
CA ARG A 354 14.87 8.59 33.00
C ARG A 354 13.92 9.41 33.87
N LYS A 355 13.52 10.60 33.41
CA LYS A 355 12.60 11.48 34.15
C LYS A 355 11.20 10.88 34.26
N MET A 356 10.70 10.26 33.19
CA MET A 356 9.38 9.61 33.20
C MET A 356 9.34 8.38 34.13
N ILE A 357 10.40 7.56 34.12
CA ILE A 357 10.50 6.40 35.02
C ILE A 357 10.63 6.83 36.48
N ASP A 358 11.38 7.88 36.79
CA ASP A 358 11.44 8.46 38.14
C ASP A 358 10.06 8.96 38.60
N LEU A 359 9.35 9.70 37.74
CA LEU A 359 7.98 10.16 38.01
C LEU A 359 6.99 9.01 38.25
N ALA A 360 7.14 7.90 37.51
CA ALA A 360 6.34 6.69 37.71
C ALA A 360 6.66 5.97 39.04
N GLY A 361 7.77 6.32 39.70
CA GLY A 361 8.25 5.71 40.94
C GLY A 361 9.15 4.50 40.73
N GLY A 362 9.89 4.48 39.62
CA GLY A 362 10.87 3.46 39.26
C GLY A 362 10.40 2.46 38.19
N PRO A 363 11.33 1.71 37.58
CA PRO A 363 11.03 0.82 36.45
C PRO A 363 10.01 -0.27 36.80
N ALA A 364 10.07 -0.85 38.01
CA ALA A 364 9.10 -1.86 38.45
C ALA A 364 7.66 -1.32 38.44
N LYS A 365 7.43 -0.12 39.00
CA LYS A 365 6.11 0.51 39.00
C LYS A 365 5.63 0.94 37.62
N ALA A 366 6.55 1.26 36.70
CA ALA A 366 6.21 1.52 35.31
C ALA A 366 5.72 0.25 34.62
N LEU A 367 6.40 -0.88 34.81
CA LEU A 367 6.01 -2.18 34.28
C LEU A 367 4.71 -2.71 34.89
N ASP A 368 4.49 -2.52 36.20
CA ASP A 368 3.23 -2.87 36.85
C ASP A 368 2.04 -2.12 36.20
N ARG A 369 2.22 -0.83 35.92
CA ARG A 369 1.21 -0.02 35.21
C ARG A 369 1.05 -0.44 33.75
N ALA A 370 2.14 -0.79 33.08
CA ALA A 370 2.08 -1.28 31.71
C ALA A 370 1.29 -2.59 31.63
N ASN A 371 1.49 -3.52 32.58
CA ASN A 371 0.68 -4.72 32.70
C ASN A 371 -0.79 -4.40 32.98
N GLN A 372 -1.09 -3.49 33.91
CA GLN A 372 -2.46 -3.05 34.17
C GLN A 372 -3.13 -2.46 32.92
N ALA A 373 -2.39 -1.69 32.12
CA ALA A 373 -2.85 -1.17 30.85
C ALA A 373 -3.15 -2.29 29.84
N VAL A 374 -2.33 -3.36 29.76
CA VAL A 374 -2.66 -4.55 28.95
C VAL A 374 -3.96 -5.20 29.42
N GLU A 375 -4.13 -5.44 30.73
CA GLU A 375 -5.35 -6.05 31.27
C GLU A 375 -6.59 -5.16 31.06
N ALA A 376 -6.40 -3.84 31.01
CA ALA A 376 -7.43 -2.85 30.69
C ALA A 376 -7.66 -2.66 29.18
N LYS A 377 -6.97 -3.42 28.32
CA LYS A 377 -6.98 -3.30 26.85
C LYS A 377 -6.47 -1.96 26.29
N GLU A 378 -5.70 -1.21 27.08
CA GLU A 378 -5.02 0.03 26.68
C GLU A 378 -3.67 -0.28 26.02
N TYR A 379 -3.68 -1.11 24.97
CA TYR A 379 -2.46 -1.73 24.43
C TYR A 379 -1.43 -0.71 23.92
N GLN A 380 -1.88 0.35 23.25
CA GLN A 380 -0.98 1.43 22.80
C GLN A 380 -0.25 2.08 23.98
N TRP A 381 -0.97 2.35 25.07
CA TRP A 381 -0.39 2.92 26.28
C TRP A 381 0.57 1.95 26.99
N ALA A 382 0.22 0.67 27.05
CA ALA A 382 1.11 -0.36 27.58
C ALA A 382 2.44 -0.43 26.82
N ALA A 383 2.40 -0.37 25.48
CA ALA A 383 3.58 -0.38 24.63
C ALA A 383 4.47 0.87 24.86
N GLU A 384 3.85 2.05 25.00
CA GLU A 384 4.56 3.30 25.29
C GLU A 384 5.23 3.30 26.67
N LEU A 385 4.56 2.77 27.69
CA LEU A 385 5.15 2.60 29.02
C LEU A 385 6.35 1.65 29.01
N ALA A 386 6.24 0.53 28.29
CA ALA A 386 7.35 -0.41 28.12
C ALA A 386 8.53 0.25 27.37
N ASP A 387 8.27 1.14 26.40
CA ASP A 387 9.32 1.85 25.67
C ASP A 387 10.20 2.73 26.56
N PHE A 388 9.63 3.42 27.55
CA PHE A 388 10.44 4.18 28.51
C PHE A 388 11.42 3.29 29.29
N VAL A 389 11.05 2.05 29.60
CA VAL A 389 11.95 1.09 30.27
C VAL A 389 13.00 0.59 29.29
N LEU A 390 12.60 0.19 28.07
CA LEU A 390 13.50 -0.35 27.05
C LEU A 390 14.54 0.66 26.57
N VAL A 391 14.22 1.96 26.54
CA VAL A 391 15.21 3.01 26.23
C VAL A 391 16.35 3.05 27.25
N LEU A 392 16.08 2.74 28.52
CA LEU A 392 17.09 2.73 29.59
C LEU A 392 17.75 1.37 29.78
N ALA A 393 16.99 0.29 29.55
CA ALA A 393 17.42 -1.10 29.71
C ALA A 393 16.89 -1.93 28.52
N PRO A 394 17.58 -1.89 27.36
CA PRO A 394 17.14 -2.57 26.14
C PRO A 394 16.95 -4.08 26.31
N GLU A 395 17.70 -4.71 27.22
CA GLU A 395 17.62 -6.15 27.51
C GLU A 395 16.62 -6.52 28.62
N ASN A 396 15.75 -5.58 29.05
CA ASN A 396 14.76 -5.88 30.09
C ASN A 396 13.67 -6.82 29.56
N VAL A 397 13.76 -8.10 29.94
CA VAL A 397 12.84 -9.18 29.51
C VAL A 397 11.38 -8.82 29.78
N ALA A 398 11.01 -8.41 31.00
CA ALA A 398 9.63 -8.10 31.34
C ALA A 398 9.05 -6.95 30.48
N ALA A 399 9.86 -5.92 30.18
CA ALA A 399 9.45 -4.83 29.29
C ALA A 399 9.27 -5.31 27.84
N LYS A 400 10.17 -6.17 27.34
CA LYS A 400 10.04 -6.79 26.01
C LYS A 400 8.77 -7.62 25.90
N GLU A 401 8.49 -8.47 26.89
CA GLU A 401 7.30 -9.33 26.95
C GLU A 401 5.99 -8.52 26.97
N ILE A 402 5.90 -7.48 27.81
CA ILE A 402 4.74 -6.60 27.86
C ILE A 402 4.54 -5.90 26.52
N LYS A 403 5.61 -5.36 25.93
CA LYS A 403 5.54 -4.69 24.64
C LYS A 403 5.13 -5.66 23.53
N ALA A 404 5.69 -6.86 23.50
CA ALA A 404 5.33 -7.90 22.52
C ALA A 404 3.83 -8.24 22.62
N ARG A 405 3.30 -8.49 23.83
CA ARG A 405 1.86 -8.72 24.05
C ARG A 405 1.01 -7.56 23.53
N ALA A 406 1.37 -6.32 23.88
CA ALA A 406 0.64 -5.14 23.46
C ALA A 406 0.65 -4.94 21.93
N LEU A 407 1.80 -5.12 21.28
CA LEU A 407 1.92 -5.01 19.81
C LEU A 407 1.15 -6.13 19.10
N THR A 408 1.15 -7.36 19.64
CA THR A 408 0.32 -8.45 19.12
C THR A 408 -1.15 -8.08 19.14
N GLU A 409 -1.66 -7.59 20.28
CA GLU A 409 -3.06 -7.18 20.40
C GLU A 409 -3.41 -5.99 19.48
N LEU A 410 -2.50 -5.04 19.28
CA LEU A 410 -2.68 -3.96 18.31
C LEU A 410 -2.72 -4.47 16.88
N GLY A 411 -1.82 -5.40 16.52
CA GLY A 411 -1.73 -6.01 15.20
C GLY A 411 -2.96 -6.84 14.85
N GLU A 412 -3.46 -7.66 15.78
CA GLU A 412 -4.64 -8.51 15.59
C GLU A 412 -5.94 -7.73 15.37
N ARG A 413 -5.96 -6.41 15.66
CA ARG A 413 -7.11 -5.52 15.42
C ARG A 413 -6.99 -4.67 14.16
N GLN A 414 -5.89 -4.81 13.40
CA GLN A 414 -5.68 -4.02 12.19
C GLN A 414 -6.41 -4.62 10.99
N ILE A 415 -7.09 -3.74 10.24
CA ILE A 415 -7.47 -3.99 8.84
C ILE A 415 -6.30 -3.74 7.88
N ASN A 416 -5.40 -2.82 8.24
CA ASN A 416 -4.26 -2.48 7.40
C ASN A 416 -3.17 -3.55 7.49
N ALA A 417 -2.90 -4.21 6.38
CA ALA A 417 -1.91 -5.29 6.33
C ALA A 417 -0.52 -4.82 6.71
N THR A 418 -0.13 -3.62 6.25
CA THR A 418 1.23 -3.12 6.50
C THR A 418 1.44 -2.74 7.95
N ALA A 419 0.43 -2.15 8.60
CA ALA A 419 0.44 -1.89 10.03
C ALA A 419 0.46 -3.21 10.82
N ARG A 420 -0.44 -4.13 10.46
CA ARG A 420 -0.55 -5.46 11.09
C ARG A 420 0.79 -6.18 11.08
N ASN A 421 1.38 -6.31 9.89
CA ASN A 421 2.62 -7.02 9.70
C ASN A 421 3.74 -6.37 10.50
N TYR A 422 3.83 -5.04 10.48
CA TYR A 422 4.84 -4.31 11.25
C TYR A 422 4.71 -4.53 12.76
N TYR A 423 3.48 -4.53 13.29
CA TYR A 423 3.21 -4.82 14.70
C TYR A 423 3.65 -6.23 15.08
N LEU A 424 3.26 -7.23 14.28
CA LEU A 424 3.53 -8.63 14.60
C LEU A 424 5.01 -9.00 14.43
N THR A 425 5.71 -8.48 13.41
CA THR A 425 7.15 -8.76 13.28
C THR A 425 7.94 -8.09 14.39
N SER A 426 7.51 -6.90 14.83
CA SER A 426 8.10 -6.23 15.98
C SER A 426 7.89 -7.02 17.27
N ALA A 427 6.69 -7.60 17.47
CA ALA A 427 6.39 -8.46 18.60
C ALA A 427 7.26 -9.73 18.60
N GLU A 428 7.33 -10.43 17.46
CA GLU A 428 8.17 -11.62 17.27
C GLU A 428 9.65 -11.36 17.57
N TYR A 429 10.16 -10.22 17.12
CA TYR A 429 11.54 -9.81 17.39
C TYR A 429 11.81 -9.57 18.89
N LEU A 430 10.86 -8.93 19.59
CA LEU A 430 10.97 -8.69 21.03
C LEU A 430 10.95 -10.01 21.81
N SER A 431 10.11 -10.96 21.41
CA SER A 431 10.03 -12.28 22.04
C SER A 431 11.31 -13.09 21.83
N LYS A 432 11.85 -13.16 20.60
CA LYS A 432 13.08 -13.92 20.30
C LYS A 432 14.36 -13.36 20.94
N SER A 433 14.37 -12.07 21.27
CA SER A 433 15.49 -11.43 21.96
C SER A 433 15.37 -11.48 23.50
N SER A 434 14.35 -12.17 24.00
CA SER A 434 14.14 -12.40 25.44
C SER A 434 14.63 -13.79 25.88
N ASP A 435 14.84 -14.70 24.94
CA ASP A 435 15.56 -15.97 25.08
C ASP A 435 17.08 -15.75 25.03
#